data_AF-A0A929F580-F1
#
_entry.id   AF-A0A929F580-F1
#
_cell.length_a   1.000
_cell.length_b   1.000
_cell.length_c   1.000
_cell.angle_alpha   90.00
_cell.angle_beta   90.00
_cell.angle_gamma   90.00
#
_symmetry.space_group_name_H-M   'P 1'
#
loop_
_entity.id
_entity.type
_entity.pdbx_description
1 polymer ?
#
loop_
_entity_poly.entity_id
_entity_poly.type
_entity_poly.pdbx_seq_one_letter_code
_entity_poly.pdbx_strand_id
1 'polypeptide(L)'
;HPDLILLDLMMPQKSGIALLSDLKKDDALKEIPVIMVTGVSSETGIDLEAFFKKGATGDSERNALKPEGYIEKPVDPQKLLKLVKKALS
;
A
#
# COMPACT_ATOMS: atom_id res chain seq x y z
N HIS A 1 -6.21 -5.06 18.72
CA HIS A 1 -6.45 -5.23 17.28
C HIS A 1 -6.53 -3.86 16.65
N PRO A 2 -5.70 -3.53 15.65
CA PRO A 2 -5.83 -2.27 14.93
C PRO A 2 -7.00 -2.33 13.95
N ASP A 3 -7.70 -1.22 13.78
CA ASP A 3 -8.79 -1.11 12.82
C ASP A 3 -8.28 -0.84 11.39
N LEU A 4 -7.05 -0.33 11.25
CA LEU A 4 -6.43 0.02 9.97
C LEU A 4 -4.90 0.04 10.08
N ILE A 5 -4.22 -0.30 8.99
CA ILE A 5 -2.76 -0.24 8.88
C ILE A 5 -2.35 0.75 7.78
N LEU A 6 -1.46 1.68 8.12
CA LEU A 6 -0.70 2.46 7.14
C LEU A 6 0.64 1.77 6.93
N LEU A 7 0.94 1.37 5.69
CA LEU A 7 2.13 0.59 5.36
C LEU A 7 3.02 1.31 4.34
N ASP A 8 4.27 1.58 4.71
CA ASP A 8 5.23 2.16 3.78
C ASP A 8 5.63 1.15 2.69
N LEU A 9 5.53 1.56 1.43
CA LEU A 9 5.93 0.76 0.27
C LEU A 9 7.45 0.69 0.13
N MET A 10 8.13 1.81 0.40
CA MET A 10 9.56 1.99 0.17
C MET A 10 10.29 1.94 1.52
N MET A 11 10.34 0.76 2.16
CA MET A 11 11.16 0.58 3.37
C MET A 11 12.58 0.13 3.01
N PRO A 12 13.62 0.64 3.70
CA PRO A 12 15.02 0.39 3.35
C PRO A 12 15.48 -1.06 3.53
N GLN A 13 14.77 -1.88 4.32
CA GLN A 13 15.21 -3.24 4.67
C GLN A 13 14.20 -4.35 4.33
N LYS A 14 12.90 -4.03 4.22
CA LYS A 14 11.84 -4.99 3.91
C LYS A 14 10.97 -4.43 2.77
N SER A 15 10.56 -5.25 1.82
CA SER A 15 9.59 -4.79 0.82
C SER A 15 8.23 -4.60 1.49
N GLY A 16 7.63 -3.41 1.36
CA GLY A 16 6.26 -3.17 1.85
C GLY A 16 5.23 -4.08 1.20
N ILE A 17 5.50 -4.53 -0.03
CA ILE A 17 4.67 -5.51 -0.74
C ILE A 17 4.78 -6.89 -0.09
N ALA A 18 6.00 -7.32 0.27
CA ALA A 18 6.20 -8.59 0.96
C ALA A 18 5.48 -8.58 2.32
N LEU A 19 5.58 -7.48 3.07
CA LEU A 19 4.84 -7.34 4.33
C LEU A 19 3.32 -7.34 4.11
N LEU A 20 2.80 -6.70 3.06
CA LEU A 20 1.37 -6.79 2.71
C LEU A 20 0.95 -8.24 2.42
N SER A 21 1.80 -9.01 1.72
CA SER A 21 1.58 -10.44 1.48
C SER A 21 1.52 -11.23 2.78
N ASP A 22 2.46 -11.01 3.69
CA ASP A 22 2.49 -11.64 5.02
C ASP A 22 1.21 -11.33 5.81
N LEU A 23 0.81 -10.05 5.84
CA LEU A 23 -0.41 -9.60 6.54
C LEU A 23 -1.67 -10.25 5.97
N LYS A 24 -1.77 -10.44 4.65
CA LYS A 24 -2.93 -11.06 4.01
C LYS A 24 -2.96 -12.60 4.15
N LYS A 25 -1.86 -13.22 4.59
CA LYS A 25 -1.79 -14.66 4.90
C LYS A 25 -2.04 -14.95 6.39
N ASP A 26 -1.94 -13.95 7.26
CA ASP A 26 -2.18 -14.08 8.70
C ASP A 26 -3.69 -14.02 9.02
N ASP A 27 -4.23 -15.08 9.62
CA ASP A 27 -5.67 -15.17 9.93
C ASP A 27 -6.19 -14.08 10.89
N ALA A 28 -5.33 -13.54 11.76
CA ALA A 28 -5.71 -12.49 12.70
C ALA A 28 -5.65 -11.09 12.07
N LEU A 29 -4.92 -10.92 10.96
CA LEU A 29 -4.63 -9.62 10.36
C LEU A 29 -5.15 -9.44 8.93
N LYS A 30 -5.49 -10.52 8.21
CA LYS A 30 -5.87 -10.50 6.79
C LYS A 30 -7.08 -9.63 6.47
N GLU A 31 -8.01 -9.50 7.41
CA GLU A 31 -9.22 -8.69 7.28
C GLU A 31 -8.96 -7.20 7.54
N ILE A 32 -7.81 -6.84 8.13
CA ILE A 32 -7.51 -5.45 8.46
C ILE A 32 -7.21 -4.69 7.15
N PRO A 33 -7.88 -3.55 6.90
CA PRO A 33 -7.61 -2.73 5.72
C PRO A 33 -6.21 -2.13 5.80
N VAL A 34 -5.51 -2.18 4.67
CA VAL A 34 -4.15 -1.64 4.54
C VAL A 34 -4.15 -0.52 3.50
N ILE A 35 -3.71 0.67 3.89
CA ILE A 35 -3.43 1.78 2.98
C ILE A 35 -1.92 1.88 2.82
N MET A 36 -1.45 1.82 1.57
CA MET A 36 -0.03 1.92 1.26
C MET A 36 0.40 3.38 1.17
N VAL A 37 1.46 3.75 1.88
CA VAL A 37 2.09 5.07 1.84
C VAL A 37 3.37 4.95 1.02
N THR A 38 3.63 5.85 0.08
CA THR A 38 4.76 5.68 -0.85
C THR A 38 5.41 6.98 -1.28
N GLY A 39 6.73 6.98 -1.42
CA GLY A 39 7.53 8.03 -2.07
C GLY A 39 8.04 7.60 -3.44
N VAL A 40 7.42 6.63 -4.09
CA VAL A 40 7.98 6.00 -5.30
C VAL A 40 8.23 7.00 -6.43
N SER A 41 7.36 7.99 -6.63
CA SER A 41 7.55 8.99 -7.68
C SER A 41 8.73 9.90 -7.39
N SER A 42 8.96 10.28 -6.12
CA SER A 42 10.12 11.09 -5.75
C SER A 42 11.43 10.31 -5.84
N GLU A 43 11.42 9.02 -5.49
CA GLU A 43 12.61 8.17 -5.48
C GLU A 43 12.99 7.67 -6.89
N THR A 44 12.01 7.38 -7.74
CA THR A 44 12.23 6.70 -9.04
C THR A 44 11.92 7.55 -10.26
N GLY A 45 11.24 8.69 -10.08
CA GLY A 45 10.71 9.51 -11.19
C GLY A 45 9.52 8.87 -11.93
N ILE A 46 9.02 7.73 -11.46
CA ILE A 46 7.87 7.03 -12.05
C ILE A 46 6.65 7.30 -11.18
N ASP A 47 5.59 7.87 -11.76
CA ASP A 47 4.35 8.08 -11.03
C ASP A 47 3.76 6.77 -10.52
N LEU A 48 2.94 6.87 -9.48
CA LEU A 48 2.37 5.73 -8.79
C LEU A 48 1.55 4.79 -9.71
N GLU A 49 0.79 5.35 -10.64
CA GLU A 49 -0.05 4.59 -11.56
C GLU A 49 0.83 3.79 -12.53
N ALA A 50 1.86 4.44 -13.09
CA ALA A 50 2.86 3.83 -13.93
C ALA A 50 3.69 2.79 -13.17
N PHE A 51 3.99 3.00 -11.88
CA PHE A 51 4.72 2.02 -11.05
C PHE A 51 3.93 0.71 -10.93
N PHE A 52 2.63 0.77 -10.68
CA PHE A 52 1.79 -0.42 -10.62
C PHE A 52 1.50 -1.02 -12.01
N LYS A 53 1.31 -0.19 -13.05
CA LYS A 53 1.17 -0.68 -14.43
C LYS A 53 2.44 -1.36 -14.96
N LYS A 54 3.62 -0.83 -14.63
CA LYS A 54 4.92 -1.43 -14.98
C LYS A 54 5.24 -2.66 -14.13
N GLY A 55 4.74 -2.73 -12.89
CA GLY A 55 4.81 -3.93 -12.06
C GLY A 55 3.90 -5.07 -12.52
N ALA A 56 2.84 -4.75 -13.29
CA ALA A 56 1.90 -5.72 -13.84
C ALA A 56 2.49 -6.64 -14.93
N THR A 57 3.77 -6.47 -15.31
CA THR A 57 4.44 -7.29 -16.34
C THR A 57 5.42 -8.34 -15.81
N GLY A 58 5.50 -8.61 -14.49
CA GLY A 58 6.44 -9.63 -13.99
C GLY A 58 6.17 -10.28 -12.62
N ASP A 59 5.56 -9.58 -11.66
CA ASP A 59 5.27 -10.15 -10.32
C ASP A 59 3.78 -10.47 -10.19
N SER A 60 3.41 -11.73 -10.45
CA SER A 60 2.03 -12.23 -10.26
C SER A 60 1.48 -11.99 -8.85
N GLU A 61 2.36 -11.98 -7.84
CA GLU A 61 1.99 -11.68 -6.45
C GLU A 61 1.49 -10.24 -6.24
N ARG A 62 2.04 -9.25 -6.97
CA ARG A 62 1.62 -7.85 -6.83
C ARG A 62 0.20 -7.61 -7.36
N ASN A 63 -0.19 -8.34 -8.41
CA ASN A 63 -1.52 -8.23 -9.00
C ASN A 63 -2.62 -8.85 -8.13
N ALA A 64 -2.26 -9.76 -7.21
CA ALA A 64 -3.19 -10.41 -6.30
C ALA A 64 -3.44 -9.62 -5.00
N LEU A 65 -2.48 -8.78 -4.59
CA LEU A 65 -2.60 -7.99 -3.37
C LEU A 65 -3.43 -6.73 -3.64
N LYS A 66 -4.54 -6.61 -2.92
CA LYS A 66 -5.46 -5.46 -3.00
C LYS A 66 -5.38 -4.65 -1.70
N PRO A 67 -4.50 -3.64 -1.60
CA PRO A 67 -4.64 -2.66 -0.54
C PRO A 67 -5.89 -1.80 -0.78
N GLU A 68 -6.39 -1.19 0.28
CA GLU A 68 -7.60 -0.35 0.24
C GLU A 68 -7.36 0.98 -0.50
N GLY A 69 -6.09 1.39 -0.57
CA GLY A 69 -5.67 2.52 -1.37
C GLY A 69 -4.19 2.79 -1.25
N TYR A 70 -3.76 3.79 -2.00
CA TYR A 70 -2.41 4.30 -1.98
C TYR A 70 -2.41 5.81 -1.74
N ILE A 71 -1.40 6.30 -1.01
CA ILE A 71 -1.17 7.72 -0.78
C ILE A 71 0.31 8.06 -0.93
N GLU A 72 0.57 9.14 -1.66
CA GLU A 72 1.92 9.60 -1.97
C GLU A 72 2.46 10.52 -0.87
N LYS A 73 3.78 10.47 -0.64
CA LYS A 73 4.51 11.39 0.24
C LYS A 73 4.90 12.66 -0.56
N PRO A 74 4.85 13.87 0.04
CA PRO A 74 4.34 14.17 1.39
C PRO A 74 2.83 13.94 1.49
N VAL A 75 2.40 13.35 2.62
CA VAL A 75 1.02 12.91 2.80
C VAL A 75 0.09 14.11 2.91
N ASP A 76 -0.89 14.20 2.01
CA ASP A 76 -2.01 15.13 2.13
C ASP A 76 -2.99 14.65 3.23
N PRO A 77 -3.19 15.40 4.32
CA PRO A 77 -4.06 14.99 5.42
C PRO A 77 -5.53 14.80 5.01
N GLN A 78 -6.04 15.65 4.10
CA GLN A 78 -7.42 15.56 3.64
C GLN A 78 -7.65 14.34 2.77
N LYS A 79 -6.68 14.03 1.90
CA LYS A 79 -6.71 12.80 1.09
C LYS A 79 -6.61 11.56 1.98
N LEU A 80 -5.73 11.56 2.98
CA LEU A 80 -5.60 10.46 3.94
C LEU A 80 -6.91 10.23 4.69
N LEU A 81 -7.51 11.29 5.24
CA LEU A 81 -8.78 11.18 5.98
C LEU A 81 -9.91 10.60 5.11
N LYS A 82 -9.99 10.96 3.83
CA LYS A 82 -10.97 10.38 2.90
C LYS A 82 -10.73 8.88 2.69
N LEU A 83 -9.48 8.45 2.51
CA LEU A 83 -9.14 7.03 2.36
C LEU A 83 -9.42 6.24 3.63
N VAL A 84 -9.03 6.76 4.80
CA VAL A 84 -9.29 6.12 6.10
C VAL A 84 -10.79 5.95 6.33
N LYS A 85 -11.59 7.00 6.06
CA LYS A 85 -13.05 6.89 6.18
C LYS A 85 -13.60 5.82 5.26
N LYS A 86 -13.20 5.82 3.99
CA LYS A 86 -13.63 4.81 3.02
C LYS A 86 -13.26 3.40 3.46
N ALA A 87 -12.05 3.21 3.99
CA ALA A 87 -11.52 1.92 4.42
C ALA A 87 -12.21 1.34 5.66
N LEU A 88 -12.78 2.21 6.50
CA LEU A 88 -13.44 1.85 7.76
C LEU A 88 -14.98 1.92 7.69
N SER A 89 -15.54 2.20 6.51
CA SER A 89 -16.99 2.24 6.26
C SER A 89 -17.52 0.87 5.88
#